data_AF-A0A9E7B4H9-F1
#
_entry.id   AF-A0A9E7B4H9-F1
#
_cell.length_a   1.000
_cell.length_b   1.000
_cell.length_c   1.000
_cell.angle_alpha   90.00
_cell.angle_beta   90.00
_cell.angle_gamma   90.00
#
_symmetry.space_group_name_H-M   'P 1'
#
loop_
_entity.id
_entity.type
_entity.pdbx_description
1 polymer ?
#
loop_
_entity_poly.entity_id
_entity_poly.type
_entity_poly.pdbx_seq_one_letter_code
_entity_poly.pdbx_strand_id
1 'polypeptide(L)'
;MEKLLAKLEWVLWPLIFALILVQAMGWAKVNQFLILFMGLQALLLQLNARKRPTAEAKLKKVFPILEGFGGTVVVLGSLFRLLAWPGWENMLMIGLAAVLMGLGARLFIAKPQDFFANRKSQLRYVLLLALGLGTLLMTEEQVAAYLFPGKEEVQKAFMEMQHNPEDTAAVRKYWEAKENSKR
;
A
#
# COMPACT_ATOMS: atom_id res chain seq x y z
N MET A 1 -17.58 12.47 15.44
CA MET A 1 -16.76 12.39 14.21
C MET A 1 -15.71 11.28 14.27
N GLU A 2 -14.90 11.15 15.34
CA GLU A 2 -13.88 10.08 15.47
C GLU A 2 -14.43 8.65 15.36
N LYS A 3 -15.54 8.34 16.04
CA LYS A 3 -16.20 7.03 15.94
C LYS A 3 -16.60 6.68 14.51
N LEU A 4 -16.86 7.68 13.67
CA LEU A 4 -17.27 7.53 12.28
C LEU A 4 -16.07 7.22 11.38
N LEU A 5 -14.95 7.95 11.56
CA LEU A 5 -13.68 7.68 10.86
C LEU A 5 -13.11 6.30 11.19
N ALA A 6 -13.14 5.93 12.47
CA ALA A 6 -12.69 4.60 12.90
C ALA A 6 -13.57 3.50 12.28
N LYS A 7 -14.90 3.67 12.27
CA LYS A 7 -15.81 2.70 11.61
C LYS A 7 -15.52 2.60 10.12
N LEU A 8 -15.30 3.73 9.43
CA LEU A 8 -14.98 3.73 8.00
C LEU A 8 -13.68 2.98 7.70
N GLU A 9 -12.62 3.24 8.48
CA GLU A 9 -11.33 2.54 8.36
C GLU A 9 -11.51 1.02 8.49
N TRP A 10 -12.34 0.57 9.45
CA TRP A 10 -12.62 -0.84 9.67
C TRP A 10 -13.47 -1.49 8.58
N VAL A 11 -14.31 -0.73 7.88
CA VAL A 11 -15.08 -1.23 6.73
C VAL A 11 -14.18 -1.31 5.49
N LEU A 12 -13.23 -0.41 5.34
CA LEU A 12 -12.35 -0.36 4.17
C LEU A 12 -11.34 -1.49 4.12
N TRP A 13 -10.77 -1.91 5.26
CA TRP A 13 -9.83 -3.02 5.30
C TRP A 13 -10.35 -4.31 4.63
N PRO A 14 -11.49 -4.91 5.06
CA PRO A 14 -12.00 -6.12 4.44
C PRO A 14 -12.40 -5.90 2.98
N LEU A 15 -12.83 -4.68 2.60
CA LEU A 15 -13.12 -4.32 1.22
C LEU A 15 -11.86 -4.33 0.35
N ILE A 16 -10.77 -3.74 0.82
CA ILE A 16 -9.46 -3.76 0.15
C ILE A 16 -8.96 -5.20 0.01
N PHE A 17 -9.03 -6.01 1.07
CA PHE A 17 -8.61 -7.42 0.99
C PHE A 17 -9.50 -8.24 0.05
N ALA A 18 -10.81 -8.05 0.09
CA ALA A 18 -11.72 -8.71 -0.84
C ALA A 18 -11.41 -8.33 -2.29
N LEU A 19 -11.10 -7.06 -2.56
CA LEU A 19 -10.71 -6.60 -3.89
C LEU A 19 -9.37 -7.19 -4.31
N ILE A 20 -8.38 -7.31 -3.41
CA ILE A 20 -7.12 -8.01 -3.70
C ILE A 20 -7.39 -9.48 -4.07
N LEU A 21 -8.30 -10.16 -3.35
CA LEU A 21 -8.67 -11.55 -3.66
C LEU A 21 -9.39 -11.68 -5.00
N VAL A 22 -10.39 -10.83 -5.27
CA VAL A 22 -11.12 -10.84 -6.55
C VAL A 22 -10.19 -10.46 -7.71
N GLN A 23 -9.22 -9.57 -7.47
CA GLN A 23 -8.17 -9.26 -8.43
C GLN A 23 -7.29 -10.48 -8.71
N ALA A 24 -6.92 -11.27 -7.69
CA ALA A 24 -6.17 -12.51 -7.89
C ALA A 24 -6.92 -13.52 -8.79
N MET A 25 -8.24 -13.37 -8.95
CA MET A 25 -9.07 -14.14 -9.88
C MET A 25 -9.13 -13.55 -11.31
N GLY A 26 -8.36 -12.51 -11.62
CA GLY A 26 -8.19 -11.97 -12.97
C GLY A 26 -9.17 -10.87 -13.40
N TRP A 27 -9.93 -10.28 -12.48
CA TRP A 27 -10.93 -9.27 -12.82
C TRP A 27 -10.34 -7.86 -12.95
N ALA A 28 -10.00 -7.46 -14.18
CA ALA A 28 -9.36 -6.19 -14.52
C ALA A 28 -10.05 -4.91 -13.99
N LYS A 29 -11.40 -4.90 -13.91
CA LYS A 29 -12.17 -3.73 -13.46
C LYS A 29 -12.00 -3.44 -11.96
N VAL A 30 -11.50 -4.41 -11.18
CA VAL A 30 -11.28 -4.29 -9.74
C VAL A 30 -10.16 -3.30 -9.42
N ASN A 31 -9.21 -3.14 -10.34
CA ASN A 31 -8.01 -2.30 -10.17
C ASN A 31 -8.35 -0.84 -9.84
N GLN A 32 -9.36 -0.26 -10.51
CA GLN A 32 -9.80 1.12 -10.26
C GLN A 32 -10.39 1.31 -8.87
N PHE A 33 -11.17 0.32 -8.41
CA PHE A 33 -11.73 0.32 -7.06
C PHE A 33 -10.63 0.18 -6.01
N LEU A 34 -9.65 -0.69 -6.26
CA LEU A 34 -8.52 -0.91 -5.36
C LEU A 34 -7.69 0.37 -5.15
N ILE A 35 -7.36 1.07 -6.24
CA ILE A 35 -6.68 2.38 -6.20
C ILE A 35 -7.49 3.38 -5.37
N LEU A 36 -8.80 3.48 -5.61
CA LEU A 36 -9.68 4.43 -4.93
C LEU A 36 -9.77 4.13 -3.43
N PHE A 37 -9.95 2.86 -3.06
CA PHE A 37 -10.07 2.45 -1.66
C PHE A 37 -8.73 2.54 -0.91
N MET A 38 -7.60 2.24 -1.55
CA MET A 38 -6.27 2.46 -0.97
C MET A 38 -5.98 3.95 -0.77
N GLY A 39 -6.32 4.80 -1.75
CA GLY A 39 -6.18 6.25 -1.60
C GLY A 39 -7.05 6.81 -0.47
N LEU A 40 -8.30 6.36 -0.37
CA LEU A 40 -9.20 6.73 0.73
C LEU A 40 -8.66 6.24 2.08
N GLN A 41 -8.10 5.04 2.13
CA GLN A 41 -7.49 4.50 3.34
C GLN A 41 -6.30 5.35 3.77
N ALA A 42 -5.37 5.68 2.88
CA ALA A 42 -4.23 6.55 3.16
C ALA A 42 -4.69 7.91 3.77
N LEU A 43 -5.74 8.51 3.19
CA LEU A 43 -6.33 9.75 3.70
C LEU A 43 -6.87 9.58 5.14
N LEU A 44 -7.61 8.50 5.41
CA LEU A 44 -8.15 8.22 6.74
C LEU A 44 -7.04 7.98 7.78
N LEU A 45 -5.97 7.28 7.42
CA LEU A 45 -4.82 7.09 8.32
C LEU A 45 -4.19 8.44 8.68
N GLN A 46 -4.00 9.32 7.67
CA GLN A 46 -3.47 10.67 7.85
C GLN A 46 -4.37 11.53 8.76
N LEU A 47 -5.68 11.48 8.55
CA LEU A 47 -6.66 12.24 9.33
C LEU A 47 -6.75 11.73 10.78
N ASN A 48 -6.69 10.42 10.98
CA ASN A 48 -6.67 9.80 12.32
C ASN A 48 -5.37 10.12 13.07
N ALA A 49 -4.23 10.19 12.39
CA ALA A 49 -2.95 10.55 12.99
C ALA A 49 -2.95 12.00 13.51
N ARG A 50 -3.61 12.93 12.80
CA ARG A 50 -3.70 14.35 13.18
C ARG A 50 -4.66 14.64 14.32
N LYS A 51 -5.66 13.78 14.57
CA LYS A 51 -6.77 14.07 15.50
C LYS A 51 -6.61 13.55 16.93
N ARG A 52 -5.66 12.63 17.22
CA ARG A 52 -5.48 12.11 18.59
C ARG A 52 -4.98 13.23 19.53
N PRO A 53 -5.79 13.72 20.49
CA PRO A 53 -5.38 14.79 21.39
C PRO A 53 -4.34 14.28 22.38
N THR A 54 -3.14 14.85 22.29
CA THR A 54 -1.98 14.51 23.08
C THR A 54 -1.98 15.21 24.45
N ALA A 55 -2.60 14.60 25.45
CA ALA A 55 -2.28 14.86 26.84
C ALA A 55 -1.33 13.78 27.35
N GLU A 56 -0.19 14.21 27.91
CA GLU A 56 0.87 13.43 28.59
C GLU A 56 2.05 12.86 27.76
N ALA A 57 3.25 13.24 28.23
CA ALA A 57 4.62 12.84 27.86
C ALA A 57 5.07 13.02 26.38
N LYS A 58 6.15 13.80 26.18
CA LYS A 58 6.74 14.14 24.88
C LYS A 58 7.02 12.93 23.97
N LEU A 59 7.34 11.76 24.52
CA LEU A 59 7.54 10.51 23.76
C LEU A 59 6.22 9.85 23.31
N LYS A 60 5.16 9.86 24.13
CA LYS A 60 3.83 9.33 23.76
C LYS A 60 3.15 10.13 22.63
N LYS A 61 3.62 11.35 22.34
CA LYS A 61 3.10 12.21 21.26
C LYS A 61 3.61 11.82 19.87
N VAL A 62 4.81 11.25 19.76
CA VAL A 62 5.45 11.03 18.44
C VAL A 62 5.03 9.67 17.85
N PHE A 63 4.74 8.68 18.69
CA PHE A 63 4.37 7.33 18.22
C PHE A 63 3.11 7.28 17.36
N PRO A 64 1.98 7.93 17.72
CA PRO A 64 0.78 7.89 16.88
C PRO A 64 1.00 8.57 15.52
N ILE A 65 1.91 9.54 15.47
CA ILE A 65 2.27 10.27 14.25
C ILE A 65 3.17 9.41 13.36
N LEU A 66 4.19 8.76 13.93
CA LEU A 66 5.05 7.79 13.23
C LEU A 66 4.24 6.58 12.72
N GLU A 67 3.31 6.06 13.53
CA GLU A 67 2.39 4.99 13.15
C GLU A 67 1.49 5.39 11.97
N GLY A 68 0.88 6.57 12.06
CA GLY A 68 0.01 7.10 11.02
C GLY A 68 0.78 7.38 9.73
N PHE A 69 1.93 8.04 9.84
CA PHE A 69 2.80 8.36 8.73
C PHE A 69 3.34 7.10 8.04
N GLY A 70 3.90 6.17 8.82
CA GLY A 70 4.40 4.90 8.31
C GLY A 70 3.31 4.12 7.59
N GLY A 71 2.12 4.03 8.17
CA GLY A 71 0.97 3.39 7.53
C GLY A 71 0.58 4.04 6.20
N THR A 72 0.50 5.38 6.15
CA THR A 72 0.23 6.11 4.91
C THR A 72 1.29 5.82 3.85
N VAL A 73 2.57 5.87 4.23
CA VAL A 73 3.68 5.64 3.30
C VAL A 73 3.68 4.20 2.78
N VAL A 74 3.34 3.20 3.59
CA VAL A 74 3.16 1.81 3.12
C VAL A 74 2.04 1.72 2.09
N VAL A 75 0.88 2.34 2.36
CA VAL A 75 -0.25 2.31 1.43
C VAL A 75 0.10 3.01 0.11
N LEU A 76 0.75 4.18 0.17
CA LEU A 76 1.19 4.92 -1.01
C LEU A 76 2.28 4.17 -1.79
N GLY A 77 3.27 3.60 -1.12
CA GLY A 77 4.30 2.79 -1.76
C GLY A 77 3.71 1.55 -2.43
N SER A 78 2.74 0.91 -1.79
CA SER A 78 2.00 -0.22 -2.38
C SER A 78 1.23 0.22 -3.63
N LEU A 79 0.59 1.39 -3.57
CA LEU A 79 -0.11 1.98 -4.70
C LEU A 79 0.86 2.31 -5.85
N PHE A 80 2.04 2.86 -5.54
CA PHE A 80 3.05 3.18 -6.54
C PHE A 80 3.57 1.92 -7.22
N ARG A 81 3.72 0.80 -6.49
CA ARG A 81 4.06 -0.49 -7.08
C ARG A 81 2.99 -0.95 -8.06
N LEU A 82 1.71 -0.88 -7.67
CA LEU A 82 0.60 -1.25 -8.54
C LEU A 82 0.50 -0.36 -9.79
N LEU A 83 0.87 0.91 -9.68
CA LEU A 83 0.92 1.85 -10.81
C LEU A 83 2.25 1.80 -11.58
N ALA A 84 3.17 0.93 -11.17
CA ALA A 84 4.54 0.83 -11.68
C ALA A 84 5.28 2.17 -11.74
N TRP A 85 5.07 3.00 -10.71
CA TRP A 85 5.73 4.28 -10.55
C TRP A 85 7.13 4.11 -9.95
N PRO A 86 8.13 4.86 -10.45
CA PRO A 86 9.50 4.77 -9.95
C PRO A 86 9.58 5.19 -8.48
N GLY A 87 10.49 4.56 -7.72
CA GLY A 87 10.69 4.85 -6.30
C GLY A 87 9.69 4.19 -5.35
N TRP A 88 8.79 3.33 -5.86
CA TRP A 88 7.85 2.55 -5.05
C TRP A 88 8.55 1.72 -3.97
N GLU A 89 9.70 1.12 -4.30
CA GLU A 89 10.48 0.27 -3.40
C GLU A 89 11.02 1.07 -2.21
N ASN A 90 11.66 2.20 -2.48
CA ASN A 90 12.16 3.11 -1.44
C ASN A 90 11.03 3.59 -0.52
N MET A 91 9.87 3.96 -1.09
CA MET A 91 8.70 4.34 -0.29
C MET A 91 8.20 3.19 0.58
N LEU A 92 8.06 1.98 0.04
CA LEU A 92 7.64 0.80 0.81
C LEU A 92 8.62 0.48 1.94
N MET A 93 9.93 0.51 1.67
CA MET A 93 10.96 0.27 2.69
C MET A 93 10.88 1.32 3.81
N ILE A 94 10.79 2.61 3.48
CA ILE A 94 10.67 3.69 4.47
C ILE A 94 9.38 3.53 5.29
N GLY A 95 8.26 3.23 4.64
CA GLY A 95 6.98 3.01 5.30
C GLY A 95 7.02 1.82 6.26
N LEU A 96 7.55 0.67 5.81
CA LEU A 96 7.69 -0.52 6.63
C LEU A 96 8.65 -0.29 7.80
N ALA A 97 9.77 0.39 7.58
CA ALA A 97 10.71 0.76 8.64
C ALA A 97 10.04 1.66 9.69
N ALA A 98 9.26 2.67 9.27
CA ALA A 98 8.50 3.52 10.19
C ALA A 98 7.44 2.74 10.98
N VAL A 99 6.75 1.81 10.33
CA VAL A 99 5.78 0.91 10.98
C VAL A 99 6.46 0.00 12.01
N LEU A 100 7.60 -0.60 11.67
CA LEU A 100 8.38 -1.46 12.56
C LEU A 100 8.99 -0.67 13.73
N MET A 101 9.49 0.55 13.49
CA MET A 101 9.95 1.43 14.56
C MET A 101 8.83 1.80 15.52
N GLY A 102 7.64 2.11 15.01
CA GLY A 102 6.45 2.35 15.84
C GLY A 102 6.09 1.14 16.69
N LEU A 103 6.10 -0.05 16.09
CA LEU A 103 5.81 -1.31 16.80
C LEU A 103 6.88 -1.63 17.86
N GLY A 104 8.16 -1.50 17.50
CA GLY A 104 9.30 -1.72 18.39
C GLY A 104 9.27 -0.79 19.59
N ALA A 105 9.10 0.52 19.36
CA ALA A 105 9.01 1.47 20.46
C ALA A 105 7.82 1.19 21.39
N ARG A 106 6.71 0.69 20.85
CA ARG A 106 5.56 0.27 21.64
C ARG A 106 5.86 -0.96 22.50
N LEU A 107 6.63 -1.93 21.99
CA LEU A 107 7.09 -3.08 22.77
C LEU A 107 8.04 -2.69 23.91
N PHE A 108 8.89 -1.69 23.70
CA PHE A 108 9.83 -1.22 24.73
C PHE A 108 9.18 -0.32 25.81
N ILE A 109 8.11 0.40 25.48
CA ILE A 109 7.50 1.40 26.39
C ILE A 109 6.21 0.89 27.04
N ALA A 110 5.42 0.07 26.33
CA ALA A 110 4.17 -0.44 26.89
C ALA A 110 4.43 -1.64 27.80
N LYS A 111 3.67 -1.74 28.90
CA LYS A 111 3.65 -2.97 29.69
C LYS A 111 3.13 -4.11 28.80
N PRO A 112 3.66 -5.34 28.91
CA PRO A 112 3.25 -6.47 28.08
C PRO A 112 1.72 -6.70 28.09
N GLN A 113 1.08 -6.44 29.22
CA GLN A 113 -0.36 -6.55 29.42
C GLN A 113 -1.16 -5.54 28.55
N ASP A 114 -0.68 -4.30 28.43
CA ASP A 114 -1.32 -3.25 27.63
C ASP A 114 -1.10 -3.46 26.12
N PHE A 115 -0.03 -4.17 25.75
CA PHE A 115 0.26 -4.52 24.37
C PHE A 115 -0.84 -5.43 23.81
N PHE A 116 -1.14 -6.56 24.48
CA PHE A 116 -2.19 -7.50 24.08
C PHE A 116 -3.61 -6.97 24.27
N ALA A 117 -3.82 -6.04 25.21
CA ALA A 117 -5.13 -5.42 25.42
C ALA A 117 -5.60 -4.61 24.21
N ASN A 118 -4.68 -4.08 23.40
CA ASN A 118 -5.01 -3.20 22.27
C ASN A 118 -5.06 -3.93 20.91
N ARG A 119 -5.80 -5.05 20.89
CA ARG A 119 -5.91 -5.99 19.75
C ARG A 119 -6.26 -5.31 18.42
N LYS A 120 -7.10 -4.27 18.45
CA LYS A 120 -7.47 -3.48 17.26
C LYS A 120 -6.28 -2.75 16.63
N SER A 121 -5.42 -2.15 17.45
CA SER A 121 -4.21 -1.46 16.99
C SER A 121 -3.18 -2.47 16.47
N GLN A 122 -3.03 -3.61 17.13
CA GLN A 122 -2.13 -4.68 16.70
C GLN A 122 -2.54 -5.27 15.35
N LEU A 123 -3.84 -5.49 15.13
CA LEU A 123 -4.32 -6.01 13.86
C LEU A 123 -3.98 -5.05 12.72
N ARG A 124 -4.15 -3.73 12.91
CA ARG A 124 -3.76 -2.73 11.91
C ARG A 124 -2.27 -2.82 11.54
N TYR A 125 -1.39 -3.06 12.50
CA TYR A 125 0.03 -3.29 12.23
C TYR A 125 0.27 -4.53 11.38
N VAL A 126 -0.37 -5.64 11.74
CA VAL A 126 -0.25 -6.89 10.99
C VAL A 126 -0.77 -6.70 9.56
N LEU A 127 -1.89 -5.98 9.37
CA LEU A 127 -2.43 -5.69 8.04
C LEU A 127 -1.50 -4.81 7.21
N LEU A 128 -0.90 -3.77 7.82
CA LEU A 128 0.05 -2.90 7.13
C LEU A 128 1.35 -3.64 6.76
N LEU A 129 1.87 -4.47 7.67
CA LEU A 129 3.04 -5.30 7.39
C LEU A 129 2.75 -6.34 6.31
N ALA A 130 1.60 -7.02 6.38
CA ALA A 130 1.18 -7.99 5.38
C ALA A 130 1.00 -7.34 4.00
N LEU A 131 0.38 -6.16 3.95
CA LEU A 131 0.22 -5.39 2.72
C LEU A 131 1.58 -4.97 2.14
N GLY A 132 2.45 -4.35 2.96
CA GLY A 132 3.73 -3.85 2.48
C GLY A 132 4.69 -4.97 2.07
N LEU A 133 4.78 -6.05 2.86
CA LEU A 133 5.59 -7.22 2.51
C LEU A 133 5.00 -7.97 1.30
N GLY A 134 3.68 -8.16 1.26
CA GLY A 134 3.02 -8.77 0.11
C GLY A 134 3.28 -7.98 -1.18
N THR A 135 3.30 -6.65 -1.09
CA THR A 135 3.59 -5.81 -2.25
C THR A 135 5.07 -5.81 -2.65
N LEU A 136 5.99 -5.89 -1.68
CA LEU A 136 7.43 -6.07 -1.95
C LEU A 136 7.74 -7.40 -2.64
N LEU A 137 7.05 -8.47 -2.23
CA LEU A 137 7.22 -9.81 -2.80
C LEU A 137 6.54 -9.98 -4.16
N MET A 138 5.77 -8.99 -4.61
CA MET A 138 5.06 -9.05 -5.89
C MET A 138 6.03 -8.93 -7.06
N THR A 139 6.06 -9.92 -7.95
CA THR A 139 6.98 -9.94 -9.09
C THR A 139 6.58 -8.91 -10.14
N GLU A 140 7.54 -8.44 -10.95
CA GLU A 140 7.23 -7.49 -12.02
C GLU A 140 6.27 -8.08 -13.06
N GLU A 141 6.35 -9.39 -13.31
CA GLU A 141 5.38 -10.13 -14.13
C GLU A 141 3.96 -10.03 -13.57
N GLN A 142 3.79 -10.16 -12.25
CA GLN A 142 2.48 -10.01 -11.60
C GLN A 142 1.96 -8.57 -11.74
N VAL A 143 2.84 -7.56 -11.69
CA VAL A 143 2.47 -6.16 -11.90
C VAL A 143 2.11 -5.89 -13.36
N ALA A 144 2.86 -6.44 -14.32
CA ALA A 144 2.54 -6.33 -15.74
C ALA A 144 1.21 -7.02 -16.06
N ALA A 145 0.98 -8.22 -15.52
CA ALA A 145 -0.28 -8.93 -15.63
C ALA A 145 -1.44 -8.17 -14.98
N TYR A 146 -1.19 -7.45 -13.88
CA TYR A 146 -2.16 -6.55 -13.25
C TYR A 146 -2.54 -5.37 -14.14
N LEU A 147 -1.56 -4.70 -14.75
CA LEU A 147 -1.78 -3.51 -15.58
C LEU A 147 -2.40 -3.86 -16.95
N PHE A 148 -2.04 -5.00 -17.52
CA PHE A 148 -2.41 -5.40 -18.88
C PHE A 148 -2.96 -6.84 -18.94
N PRO A 149 -4.11 -7.12 -18.28
CA PRO A 149 -4.64 -8.47 -18.20
C PRO A 149 -5.01 -9.02 -19.58
N GLY A 150 -4.58 -10.25 -19.85
CA GLY A 150 -4.82 -10.95 -21.12
C GLY A 150 -4.07 -10.40 -22.33
N LYS A 151 -3.08 -9.53 -22.14
CA LYS A 151 -2.31 -8.88 -23.21
C LYS A 151 -0.81 -9.18 -23.10
N GLU A 152 -0.42 -10.43 -23.35
CA GLU A 152 0.96 -10.90 -23.18
C GLU A 152 2.01 -10.07 -23.93
N GLU A 153 1.71 -9.63 -25.16
CA GLU A 153 2.65 -8.78 -25.93
C GLU A 153 2.88 -7.42 -25.27
N VAL A 154 1.82 -6.82 -24.73
CA VAL A 154 1.91 -5.54 -24.01
C VAL A 154 2.64 -5.73 -22.69
N GLN A 155 2.43 -6.85 -22.00
CA GLN A 155 3.15 -7.20 -20.77
C GLN A 155 4.65 -7.34 -21.03
N LYS A 156 5.06 -8.10 -22.06
CA LYS A 156 6.47 -8.27 -22.43
C LYS A 156 7.14 -6.94 -22.79
N ALA A 157 6.49 -6.14 -23.63
CA ALA A 157 7.01 -4.84 -24.04
C ALA A 157 7.09 -3.86 -22.86
N PHE A 158 6.14 -3.93 -21.92
CA PHE A 158 6.16 -3.13 -20.70
C PHE A 158 7.32 -3.51 -19.76
N MET A 159 7.60 -4.80 -19.60
CA MET A 159 8.74 -5.30 -18.82
C MET A 159 10.08 -4.87 -19.43
N GLU A 160 10.21 -4.98 -20.74
CA GLU A 160 11.40 -4.55 -21.49
C GLU A 160 11.65 -3.05 -21.32
N MET A 161 10.59 -2.23 -21.36
CA MET A 161 10.64 -0.79 -21.09
C MET A 161 11.01 -0.49 -19.62
N GLN A 162 10.51 -1.26 -18.65
CA GLN A 162 10.84 -1.08 -17.23
C GLN A 162 12.31 -1.35 -16.94
N HIS A 163 12.89 -2.38 -17.57
CA HIS A 163 14.31 -2.69 -17.41
C HIS A 163 15.23 -1.73 -18.15
N ASN A 164 14.80 -1.19 -19.30
CA ASN A 164 15.58 -0.28 -20.13
C ASN A 164 14.82 1.04 -20.39
N PRO A 165 14.59 1.88 -19.37
CA PRO A 165 13.77 3.09 -19.52
C PRO A 165 14.40 4.15 -20.42
N GLU A 166 15.72 4.11 -20.62
CA GLU A 166 16.45 5.02 -21.52
C GLU A 166 16.47 4.52 -22.98
N ASP A 167 16.09 3.27 -23.23
CA ASP A 167 16.06 2.71 -24.58
C ASP A 167 14.78 3.14 -25.32
N THR A 168 14.96 4.13 -26.21
CA THR A 168 13.89 4.62 -27.09
C THR A 168 13.23 3.54 -27.96
N ALA A 169 13.93 2.45 -28.29
CA ALA A 169 13.35 1.34 -29.04
C ALA A 169 12.38 0.52 -28.17
N ALA A 170 12.76 0.21 -26.92
CA ALA A 170 11.89 -0.46 -25.96
C ALA A 170 10.63 0.37 -25.65
N VAL A 171 10.78 1.68 -25.47
CA VAL A 171 9.65 2.61 -25.27
C VAL A 171 8.71 2.61 -26.48
N ARG A 172 9.25 2.69 -27.71
CA ARG A 172 8.44 2.66 -28.93
C ARG A 172 7.68 1.33 -29.08
N LYS A 173 8.36 0.20 -28.84
CA LYS A 173 7.78 -1.14 -28.88
C LYS A 173 6.59 -1.29 -27.92
N TYR A 174 6.69 -0.74 -26.71
CA TYR A 174 5.58 -0.71 -25.75
C TYR A 174 4.38 0.10 -26.28
N TRP A 175 4.60 1.29 -26.83
CA TRP A 175 3.52 2.11 -27.37
C TRP A 175 2.82 1.47 -28.56
N GLU A 176 3.58 0.86 -29.48
CA GLU A 176 3.04 0.12 -30.62
C GLU A 176 2.21 -1.09 -30.19
N ALA A 177 2.74 -1.92 -29.26
CA ALA A 177 2.00 -3.05 -28.72
C ALA A 177 0.70 -2.60 -28.02
N LYS A 178 0.77 -1.50 -27.26
CA LYS A 178 -0.40 -0.93 -26.57
C LYS A 178 -1.46 -0.42 -27.53
N GLU A 179 -1.06 0.24 -28.61
CA GLU A 179 -1.96 0.76 -29.64
C GLU A 179 -2.61 -0.37 -30.45
N ASN A 180 -1.84 -1.37 -30.86
CA ASN A 180 -2.35 -2.55 -31.54
C ASN A 180 -3.34 -3.34 -30.68
N SER A 181 -3.13 -3.38 -29.36
CA SER A 181 -4.05 -4.07 -28.43
C SER A 181 -5.42 -3.37 -28.22
N LYS A 182 -5.63 -2.19 -28.83
CA LYS A 182 -6.91 -1.47 -28.80
C LYS A 182 -7.76 -1.71 -30.06
N ARG A 183 -7.16 -2.25 -31.11
CA ARG A 183 -7.86 -2.66 -32.34
C ARG A 183 -8.43 -4.06 -32.15
#